data_AF-A0A523UFH1-F1
#
_entry.id   AF-A0A523UFH1-F1
#
_cell.length_a   1.000
_cell.length_b   1.000
_cell.length_c   1.000
_cell.angle_alpha   90.00
_cell.angle_beta   90.00
_cell.angle_gamma   90.00
#
_symmetry.space_group_name_H-M   'P 1'
#
loop_
_entity.id
_entity.type
_entity.pdbx_description
1 polymer ?
#
loop_
_entity_poly.entity_id
_entity_poly.type
_entity_poly.pdbx_seq_one_letter_code
_entity_poly.pdbx_strand_id
1 'polypeptide(L)' 'MYDVLVVGGGPIGSYTAYQLADLGFEVILMEED' A
#
# COMPACT_ATOMS: atom_id res chain seq x y z
N MET A 1 -1.00 13.88 0.26
CA MET A 1 -1.94 13.57 1.37
C MET A 1 -2.47 12.22 1.00
N TYR A 2 -2.16 11.16 1.74
CA TYR A 2 -2.44 9.80 1.25
C TYR A 2 -3.94 9.48 1.22
N ASP A 3 -4.37 8.78 0.18
CA ASP A 3 -5.72 8.25 0.04
C ASP A 3 -5.89 6.93 0.79
N VAL A 4 -4.82 6.11 0.83
CA VAL A 4 -4.85 4.76 1.43
C VAL A 4 -3.59 4.48 2.25
N LEU A 5 -3.79 3.92 3.45
CA LEU A 5 -2.75 3.32 4.28
C LEU A 5 -2.86 1.79 4.22
N VAL A 6 -1.79 1.12 3.79
CA VAL A 6 -1.65 -0.34 3.82
C VAL A 6 -0.70 -0.73 4.96
N VAL A 7 -1.15 -1.60 5.86
CA VAL A 7 -0.35 -2.08 7.01
C VAL A 7 0.04 -3.54 6.79
N GLY A 8 1.35 -3.81 6.83
CA GLY A 8 2.01 -5.08 6.50
C GLY A 8 2.48 -5.11 5.04
N GLY A 9 3.78 -5.31 4.80
CA GLY A 9 4.43 -5.33 3.48
C GLY A 9 4.78 -6.72 2.95
N GLY A 10 4.27 -7.78 3.58
CA GLY A 10 4.29 -9.13 3.02
C GLY A 10 3.60 -9.23 1.64
N PRO A 11 3.59 -10.42 1.00
CA PRO A 11 3.17 -10.58 -0.39
C PRO A 11 1.80 -9.97 -0.73
N ILE A 12 0.84 -10.12 0.18
CA ILE A 12 -0.52 -9.61 0.01
C ILE A 12 -0.55 -8.08 0.14
N GLY A 13 0.13 -7.52 1.14
CA GLY A 13 0.14 -6.09 1.38
C GLY A 13 0.86 -5.32 0.28
N SER A 14 2.02 -5.82 -0.16
CA SER A 14 2.76 -5.28 -1.29
C SER A 14 1.96 -5.35 -2.60
N TYR A 15 1.31 -6.49 -2.89
CA TYR A 15 0.45 -6.61 -4.08
C TYR A 15 -0.75 -5.65 -4.01
N THR A 16 -1.36 -5.51 -2.83
CA THR A 16 -2.50 -4.60 -2.62
C THR A 16 -2.09 -3.15 -2.82
N ALA A 17 -0.98 -2.71 -2.23
CA ALA A 17 -0.46 -1.35 -2.41
C ALA A 17 -0.11 -1.07 -3.88
N TYR A 18 0.48 -2.04 -4.58
CA TYR A 18 0.77 -1.93 -6.01
C TYR A 18 -0.51 -1.73 -6.84
N GLN A 19 -1.53 -2.57 -6.66
CA GLN A 19 -2.78 -2.44 -7.40
C GLN A 19 -3.49 -1.11 -7.12
N LEU A 20 -3.48 -0.64 -5.87
CA LEU A 20 -4.07 0.65 -5.51
C LEU A 20 -3.31 1.82 -6.13
N ALA A 21 -1.97 1.75 -6.15
CA ALA A 21 -1.16 2.77 -6.81
C ALA A 21 -1.38 2.77 -8.34
N ASP A 22 -1.53 1.59 -8.96
CA ASP A 22 -1.81 1.46 -10.40
C ASP A 22 -3.18 2.05 -10.79
N LEU A 23 -4.15 2.00 -9.87
CA LEU A 23 -5.45 2.67 -10.01
C LEU A 23 -5.40 4.19 -9.78
N GLY A 24 -4.25 4.74 -9.37
CA GLY A 24 -4.00 6.17 -9.23
C GLY A 24 -4.17 6.74 -7.82
N PHE A 25 -4.28 5.91 -6.78
CA PHE A 25 -4.34 6.38 -5.40
C PHE A 25 -2.95 6.77 -4.86
N GLU A 26 -2.87 7.81 -4.03
CA GLU A 26 -1.66 8.15 -3.26
C GLU A 26 -1.59 7.18 -2.05
N VAL A 27 -0.82 6.10 -2.19
CA VAL A 27 -0.74 5.02 -1.19
C VAL A 27 0.51 5.13 -0.31
N ILE A 28 0.35 4.92 0.99
CA ILE A 28 1.46 4.67 1.92
C ILE A 28 1.38 3.23 2.44
N LEU A 29 2.48 2.49 2.33
CA LEU A 29 2.63 1.16 2.91
C LEU A 29 3.54 1.25 4.14
N MET A 30 3.10 0.68 5.27
CA MET A 30 3.90 0.58 6.49
C MET A 30 4.03 -0.87 6.94
N GLU A 31 5.22 -1.24 7.36
CA GLU A 31 5.56 -2.53 7.97
C GLU A 31 6.22 -2.26 9.34
N GLU A 32 6.11 -3.21 10.26
CA GLU A 32 6.90 -3.20 11.51
C GLU A 32 8.35 -3.57 11.18
N ASP A 33 9.33 -2.99 11.88
CA ASP A 33 10.78 -3.20 11.64
C ASP A 33 11.19 -4.68 11.47
#